data_AF-A0A842V063-F1
#
_entry.id   AF-A0A842V063-F1
#
_cell.length_a   1.000
_cell.length_b   1.000
_cell.length_c   1.000
_cell.angle_alpha   90.00
_cell.angle_beta   90.00
_cell.angle_gamma   90.00
#
_symmetry.space_group_name_H-M   'P 1'
#
loop_
_entity.id
_entity.type
_entity.pdbx_description
1 polymer ?
#
loop_
_entity_poly.entity_id
_entity_poly.type
_entity_poly.pdbx_seq_one_letter_code
_entity_poly.pdbx_strand_id
1 'polypeptide(L)'
;MRLEEQVVKERERAILAFKELKVNDLPGARDLYELAKAYYDDALHFYDKEKLLEAFELFAYVWGLLDAGARLGLFDPGAARRHYKIEQ
;
A
#
# COMPACT_ATOMS: atom_id res chain seq x y z
N MET A 1 -14.69 15.94 3.57
CA MET A 1 -13.99 14.87 4.30
C MET A 1 -12.62 15.40 4.69
N ARG A 2 -12.19 15.24 5.94
CA ARG A 2 -10.97 15.88 6.47
C ARG A 2 -9.75 15.01 6.13
N LEU A 3 -8.60 15.63 5.82
CA LEU A 3 -7.35 14.91 5.47
C LEU A 3 -6.94 13.90 6.56
N GLU A 4 -7.08 14.29 7.83
CA GLU A 4 -6.84 13.43 9.00
C GLU A 4 -7.60 12.10 8.93
N GLU A 5 -8.91 12.13 8.62
CA GLU A 5 -9.72 10.93 8.50
C GLU A 5 -9.26 10.03 7.35
N GLN A 6 -8.81 10.64 6.25
CA GLN A 6 -8.32 9.90 5.10
C GLN A 6 -7.00 9.20 5.38
N VAL A 7 -6.04 9.89 5.98
CA VAL A 7 -4.72 9.30 6.22
C VAL A 7 -4.79 8.17 7.25
N VAL A 8 -5.64 8.29 8.27
CA VAL A 8 -5.93 7.20 9.23
C VAL A 8 -6.50 5.98 8.50
N LYS A 9 -7.52 6.21 7.67
CA LYS A 9 -8.18 5.15 6.91
C LYS A 9 -7.23 4.45 5.94
N GLU A 10 -6.39 5.21 5.23
CA GLU A 10 -5.41 4.63 4.30
C GLU A 10 -4.31 3.87 5.03
N ARG A 11 -3.85 4.36 6.18
CA ARG A 11 -2.93 3.63 7.06
C ARG A 11 -3.50 2.27 7.48
N GLU A 12 -4.73 2.22 7.98
CA GLU A 12 -5.38 0.97 8.40
C GLU A 12 -5.53 -0.03 7.26
N ARG A 13 -5.91 0.46 6.07
CA ARG A 13 -6.03 -0.37 4.88
C ARG A 13 -4.68 -0.90 4.42
N ALA A 14 -3.63 -0.07 4.43
CA ALA A 14 -2.28 -0.47 4.07
C ALA A 14 -1.72 -1.51 5.05
N ILE A 15 -1.94 -1.34 6.37
CA ILE A 15 -1.59 -2.35 7.39
C ILE A 15 -2.20 -3.71 7.04
N LEU A 16 -3.51 -3.73 6.73
CA LEU A 16 -4.19 -4.97 6.34
C LEU A 16 -3.61 -5.52 5.02
N ALA A 17 -3.34 -4.66 4.04
CA ALA A 17 -2.77 -5.07 2.77
C ALA A 17 -1.43 -5.79 2.95
N PHE A 18 -0.45 -5.16 3.61
CA PHE A 18 0.86 -5.78 3.83
C PHE A 18 0.81 -7.05 4.68
N LYS A 19 -0.15 -7.15 5.60
CA LYS A 19 -0.35 -8.37 6.40
C LYS A 19 -0.85 -9.55 5.57
N GLU A 20 -1.78 -9.31 4.66
CA GLU A 20 -2.45 -10.35 3.87
C GLU A 20 -1.74 -10.63 2.53
N LEU A 21 -0.86 -9.73 2.11
CA LEU A 21 -0.16 -9.78 0.83
C LEU A 21 0.72 -11.03 0.73
N LYS A 22 0.50 -11.81 -0.33
CA LYS A 22 1.43 -12.85 -0.74
C LYS A 22 2.18 -12.37 -1.98
N VAL A 23 3.50 -12.49 -1.94
CA VAL A 23 4.38 -12.17 -3.06
C VAL A 23 4.63 -13.45 -3.84
N ASN A 24 4.29 -13.45 -5.13
CA ASN A 24 4.47 -14.61 -5.99
C ASN A 24 5.93 -14.73 -6.45
N ASP A 25 6.33 -15.93 -6.86
CA ASP A 25 7.67 -16.19 -7.40
C ASP A 25 7.73 -15.86 -8.90
N LEU A 26 7.57 -14.57 -9.21
CA LEU A 26 7.68 -14.02 -10.56
C LEU A 26 8.82 -12.99 -10.62
N PRO A 27 9.49 -12.84 -11.76
CA PRO A 27 10.52 -11.82 -11.94
C PRO A 27 10.01 -10.43 -11.53
N GLY A 28 10.77 -9.75 -10.66
CA GLY A 28 10.45 -8.42 -10.15
C GLY A 28 9.37 -8.35 -9.05
N ALA A 29 8.73 -9.46 -8.67
CA ALA A 29 7.74 -9.46 -7.60
C ALA A 29 8.35 -9.05 -6.25
N ARG A 30 9.53 -9.58 -5.91
CA ARG A 30 10.22 -9.21 -4.68
C ARG A 30 10.70 -7.77 -4.69
N ASP A 31 11.25 -7.30 -5.82
CA ASP A 31 11.74 -5.93 -5.94
C ASP A 31 10.60 -4.91 -5.81
N LEU A 32 9.45 -5.18 -6.45
CA LEU A 32 8.27 -4.34 -6.32
C LEU A 32 7.71 -4.34 -4.89
N TYR A 33 7.76 -5.49 -4.20
CA TYR A 33 7.36 -5.58 -2.80
C TYR A 33 8.26 -4.73 -1.89
N GLU A 34 9.59 -4.84 -2.03
CA GLU A 34 10.53 -4.05 -1.23
C GLU A 34 10.37 -2.55 -1.49
N LEU A 35 10.11 -2.16 -2.75
CA LEU A 35 9.82 -0.77 -3.10
C LEU A 35 8.53 -0.28 -2.41
N ALA A 36 7.44 -1.05 -2.50
CA ALA A 36 6.19 -0.70 -1.84
C ALA A 36 6.37 -0.62 -0.32
N LYS A 37 7.14 -1.55 0.26
CA LYS A 37 7.43 -1.58 1.70
C LYS A 37 8.25 -0.37 2.14
N ALA A 38 9.27 0.03 1.39
CA ALA A 38 10.09 1.20 1.72
C ALA A 38 9.24 2.48 1.81
N TYR A 39 8.37 2.72 0.82
CA TYR A 39 7.48 3.87 0.84
C TYR A 39 6.38 3.77 1.89
N TYR A 40 5.94 2.56 2.25
CA TYR A 40 5.04 2.35 3.37
C TYR A 40 5.69 2.70 4.71
N ASP A 41 6.94 2.28 4.92
CA ASP A 41 7.71 2.61 6.13
C ASP A 41 7.93 4.14 6.23
N ASP A 42 8.20 4.82 5.11
CA ASP A 42 8.26 6.29 5.05
C ASP A 42 6.90 6.94 5.33
N ALA A 43 5.80 6.39 4.80
CA ALA A 43 4.45 6.90 5.08
C ALA A 43 4.12 6.84 6.58
N LEU A 44 4.48 5.74 7.24
CA LEU A 44 4.36 5.61 8.70
C LEU A 44 5.23 6.64 9.43
N HIS A 45 6.46 6.85 8.96
CA HIS A 45 7.36 7.85 9.55
C HIS A 45 6.80 9.28 9.47
N PHE A 46 6.22 9.67 8.34
CA PHE A 46 5.57 10.97 8.20
C PHE A 46 4.29 11.07 9.01
N TYR A 47 3.50 10.00 9.09
CA TYR A 47 2.29 9.94 9.90
C TYR A 47 2.62 10.16 11.40
N ASP A 48 3.64 9.48 11.93
CA ASP A 48 4.07 9.60 13.33
C ASP A 48 4.63 10.99 13.66
N LYS A 49 5.05 11.76 12.65
CA LYS A 49 5.50 13.15 12.77
C LYS A 49 4.41 14.19 12.53
N GLU A 50 3.14 13.76 12.46
CA GLU A 50 1.97 14.61 12.15
C GLU A 50 2.07 15.32 10.79
N LYS A 51 2.92 14.82 9.89
CA LYS A 51 3.07 15.30 8.50
C LYS A 51 2.08 14.58 7.59
N LEU A 52 0.80 14.90 7.78
CA LEU A 52 -0.31 14.12 7.25
C LEU A 52 -0.46 14.20 5.73
N LEU A 53 -0.04 15.31 5.11
CA LEU A 53 -0.09 15.46 3.65
C LEU A 53 0.93 14.53 2.99
N GLU A 54 2.17 14.56 3.48
CA GLU A 54 3.26 13.71 3.00
C GLU A 54 2.95 12.23 3.24
N ALA A 55 2.44 11.88 4.43
CA ALA A 55 1.99 10.53 4.72
C ALA A 55 0.90 10.05 3.75
N PHE A 56 -0.09 10.91 3.48
CA PHE A 56 -1.18 10.59 2.56
C PHE A 56 -0.68 10.40 1.11
N GLU A 57 0.23 11.26 0.64
CA GLU A 57 0.87 11.13 -0.67
C GLU A 57 1.58 9.79 -0.81
N LEU A 58 2.35 9.38 0.21
CA LEU A 58 3.05 8.11 0.18
C LEU A 58 2.11 6.91 0.26
N PHE A 59 1.04 6.96 1.05
CA PHE A 59 0.02 5.89 1.02
C PHE A 59 -0.63 5.75 -0.35
N ALA A 60 -0.91 6.86 -1.05
CA ALA A 60 -1.43 6.81 -2.42
C ALA A 60 -0.44 6.16 -3.39
N TYR A 61 0.86 6.46 -3.24
CA TYR A 61 1.92 5.85 -4.04
C TYR A 61 2.06 4.35 -3.77
N VAL A 62 2.05 3.94 -2.50
CA VAL A 62 2.05 2.53 -2.07
C VAL A 62 0.89 1.77 -2.72
N TRP A 63 -0.33 2.32 -2.68
CA TRP A 63 -1.47 1.70 -3.35
C TRP A 63 -1.27 1.55 -4.86
N GLY A 64 -0.65 2.53 -5.52
CA GLY A 64 -0.31 2.42 -6.94
C GLY A 64 0.59 1.21 -7.24
N LEU A 65 1.59 0.96 -6.39
CA LEU A 65 2.48 -0.19 -6.51
C LEU A 65 1.77 -1.53 -6.22
N LEU A 66 0.96 -1.56 -5.16
CA LEU A 66 0.20 -2.74 -4.76
C LEU A 66 -0.85 -3.13 -5.81
N ASP A 67 -1.60 -2.16 -6.33
CA ASP A 67 -2.58 -2.36 -7.40
C ASP A 67 -1.91 -2.85 -8.68
N ALA A 68 -0.80 -2.22 -9.09
CA ALA A 68 -0.04 -2.64 -10.27
C ALA A 68 0.50 -4.07 -10.10
N GLY A 69 1.11 -4.39 -8.96
CA GLY A 69 1.64 -5.72 -8.70
C GLY A 69 0.54 -6.79 -8.67
N ALA A 70 -0.63 -6.50 -8.10
CA ALA A 70 -1.77 -7.42 -8.14
C ALA A 70 -2.34 -7.59 -9.55
N ARG A 71 -2.46 -6.51 -10.34
CA ARG A 71 -2.92 -6.57 -11.74
C ARG A 71 -1.97 -7.38 -12.63
N LEU A 72 -0.67 -7.32 -12.36
CA LEU A 72 0.35 -8.07 -13.08
C LEU A 72 0.54 -9.52 -12.58
N GLY A 73 -0.22 -9.93 -11.56
CA GLY A 73 -0.09 -11.25 -10.95
C GLY A 73 1.17 -11.43 -10.10
N LEU A 74 1.93 -10.36 -9.82
CA LEU A 74 3.08 -10.39 -8.92
C LEU A 74 2.66 -10.57 -7.46
N PHE A 75 1.46 -10.10 -7.12
CA PHE A 75 0.90 -10.17 -5.77
C PHE A 75 -0.46 -10.87 -5.74
N ASP A 76 -0.71 -11.64 -4.68
CA ASP A 76 -2.05 -12.05 -4.26
C ASP A 76 -2.48 -11.21 -3.03
N PRO A 77 -3.50 -10.33 -3.18
CA PRO A 77 -4.01 -9.49 -2.11
C PRO A 77 -4.62 -10.21 -0.90
N GLY A 78 -4.93 -11.51 -1.00
CA GLY A 78 -5.59 -12.27 0.06
C GLY A 78 -6.89 -11.63 0.54
N ALA A 79 -7.09 -11.56 1.86
CA ALA A 79 -8.30 -10.97 2.43
C ALA A 79 -8.40 -9.44 2.23
N ALA A 80 -7.30 -8.77 1.86
CA ALA A 80 -7.27 -7.34 1.58
C ALA A 80 -7.78 -6.99 0.17
N ARG A 81 -8.05 -7.99 -0.71
CA ARG A 81 -8.44 -7.80 -2.12
C ARG A 81 -9.48 -6.71 -2.35
N ARG A 82 -10.48 -6.59 -1.47
CA ARG A 82 -11.56 -5.57 -1.58
C ARG A 82 -11.07 -4.12 -1.58
N HIS A 83 -9.85 -3.86 -1.14
CA HIS A 83 -9.26 -2.51 -1.12
C HIS A 83 -8.45 -2.20 -2.38
N TYR A 84 -8.14 -3.21 -3.19
CA TYR A 84 -7.35 -3.08 -4.43
C TYR A 84 -8.22 -2.62 -5.59
N LYS A 85 -7.65 -1.84 -6.50
CA LYS A 85 -8.28 -1.35 -7.73
C LYS A 85 -7.95 -2.25 -8.93
N ILE A 86 -8.19 -3.54 -8.81
CA ILE A 86 -7.85 -4.54 -9.84
C ILE A 86 -9.01 -4.88 -10.79
N GLU A 87 -10.26 -4.59 -10.39
CA GLU A 87 -11.49 -4.92 -11.14
C GLU A 87 -12.39 -3.69 -11.39
N GLN A 88 -11.85 -2.48 -11.20
CA GLN A 88 -12.57 -1.20 -11.41
C GLN A 88 -12.36 -0.67 -12.83
#